data_AF-A0A0N0N1A5-F1
#
_entry.id   AF-A0A0N0N1A5-F1
#
_cell.length_a   1.000
_cell.length_b   1.000
_cell.length_c   1.000
_cell.angle_alpha   90.00
_cell.angle_beta   90.00
_cell.angle_gamma   90.00
#
_symmetry.space_group_name_H-M   'P 1'
#
loop_
_entity.id
_entity.type
_entity.pdbx_description
1 polymer ?
#
loop_
_entity_poly.entity_id
_entity_poly.type
_entity_poly.pdbx_seq_one_letter_code
_entity_poly.pdbx_strand_id
1 'polypeptide(L)'
;MPLNPRFEEDLHFEEVPGGPPRYRWRTDRPVQYLTMVDGHGTVLAYVWANDEDDAASWDPREAGGATAVNAGMLWLSVLRDAKARGLAPTAALGEIARTYGAAPEPVRWTSRKYARRALPGAPDHAPDLTVVAALAGPSGPARMTHPVHYAAVTAPDGEVIGYAWGDGGAGAGGWTRRAARSRAADEAGADWPGRVRAAHTRGLTPVAALAVLSAGDPAVGPVTGAPDLAAVEELARTVTPADDDRLLAQLHRERPDAWRELAEAFDALTDADREVRWGGGEQRPDGVHTVPYPVYTEALWRAVHSLTGVGAVTPEHRWAEHPLPVAPPGGRMHPADAVRAATFLLPAERISEGTLEEAVRSGLLDAVGAALRAWGPTTASVTPLAPLAPLTPLTLAEVEALARTAHAAQTDKAGRPYAEHLQAVAEGVRARGGGDELVAAAWLHDSVEDGVLGEEWLDAAALPQRTKDVVRAVTKRPGEAPEAYARRILATPGARLVKAADLAHNADPHRLADLDEATARRLTLKYAAMRGYLGLAAGD
;
A
#
# COMPACT_ATOMS: atom_id res chain seq x y z
N MET A 1 -38.71 -7.84 -6.14
CA MET A 1 -37.67 -8.83 -5.75
C MET A 1 -37.43 -8.68 -4.27
N PRO A 2 -37.28 -9.76 -3.51
CA PRO A 2 -36.85 -9.65 -2.12
C PRO A 2 -35.44 -9.07 -2.10
N LEU A 3 -35.22 -8.07 -1.24
CA LEU A 3 -33.90 -7.59 -0.89
C LEU A 3 -33.09 -8.73 -0.30
N ASN A 4 -31.79 -8.76 -0.59
CA ASN A 4 -30.83 -9.66 0.02
C ASN A 4 -30.84 -9.42 1.55
N PRO A 5 -31.11 -10.45 2.39
CA PRO A 5 -31.30 -10.29 3.84
C PRO A 5 -30.07 -9.76 4.60
N ARG A 6 -28.89 -9.67 3.97
CA ARG A 6 -27.67 -9.10 4.58
C ARG A 6 -27.64 -7.57 4.75
N PHE A 7 -28.63 -6.84 4.23
CA PHE A 7 -28.71 -5.38 4.41
C PHE A 7 -29.77 -4.92 5.42
N GLU A 8 -30.52 -5.87 6.01
CA GLU A 8 -31.40 -5.65 7.18
C GLU A 8 -30.94 -6.43 8.43
N GLU A 9 -29.89 -7.25 8.34
CA GLU A 9 -29.27 -7.82 9.53
C GLU A 9 -28.46 -6.73 10.24
N ASP A 10 -28.87 -6.38 11.47
CA ASP A 10 -28.02 -5.64 12.40
C ASP A 10 -26.67 -6.34 12.48
N LEU A 11 -25.59 -5.62 12.12
CA LEU A 11 -24.22 -6.08 12.34
C LEU A 11 -24.00 -6.25 13.85
N HIS A 12 -24.24 -7.46 14.34
CA HIS A 12 -23.87 -7.85 15.69
C HIS A 12 -22.37 -8.13 15.73
N PHE A 13 -21.61 -7.14 16.20
CA PHE A 13 -20.26 -7.38 16.69
C PHE A 13 -20.37 -8.18 17.98
N GLU A 14 -20.12 -9.48 17.94
CA GLU A 14 -19.95 -10.26 19.16
C GLU A 14 -18.61 -9.88 19.79
N GLU A 15 -18.69 -9.32 21.00
CA GLU A 15 -17.53 -9.02 21.80
C GLU A 15 -16.91 -10.33 22.29
N VAL A 16 -15.73 -10.66 21.76
CA VAL A 16 -14.93 -11.77 22.29
C VAL A 16 -14.47 -11.37 23.70
N PRO A 17 -14.79 -12.15 24.75
CA PRO A 17 -14.36 -11.83 26.11
C PRO A 17 -12.83 -11.74 26.19
N GLY A 18 -12.31 -10.63 26.72
CA GLY A 18 -10.87 -10.45 26.97
C GLY A 18 -10.15 -9.42 26.08
N GLY A 19 -10.87 -8.68 25.22
CA GLY A 19 -10.31 -7.51 24.53
C GLY A 19 -9.88 -6.39 25.50
N PRO A 20 -8.98 -5.48 25.08
CA PRO A 20 -8.57 -4.35 25.90
C PRO A 20 -9.78 -3.48 26.29
N PRO A 21 -9.84 -2.94 27.52
CA PRO A 21 -10.96 -2.13 27.98
C PRO A 21 -11.23 -0.97 27.02
N ARG A 22 -12.46 -0.88 26.50
CA ARG A 22 -12.89 0.20 25.60
C ARG A 22 -14.24 0.76 26.06
N TYR A 23 -14.46 2.04 25.77
CA TYR A 23 -15.80 2.62 25.86
C TYR A 23 -16.68 2.06 24.75
N ARG A 24 -18.01 2.14 24.93
CA ARG A 24 -18.93 1.92 23.82
C ARG A 24 -18.69 2.99 22.75
N TRP A 25 -18.88 2.61 21.50
CA TRP A 25 -18.60 3.47 20.34
C TRP A 25 -19.87 4.06 19.72
N ARG A 26 -21.04 3.85 20.36
CA ARG A 26 -22.34 4.41 19.99
C ARG A 26 -23.13 4.77 21.25
N THR A 27 -24.01 5.76 21.11
CA THR A 27 -25.01 6.18 22.09
C THR A 27 -26.09 6.98 21.36
N ASP A 28 -27.34 6.85 21.81
CA ASP A 28 -28.47 7.69 21.36
C ASP A 28 -28.77 8.79 22.39
N ARG A 29 -27.93 8.93 23.42
CA ARG A 29 -28.05 9.94 24.47
C ARG A 29 -27.26 11.20 24.10
N PRO A 30 -27.54 12.33 24.77
CA PRO A 30 -26.75 13.55 24.59
C PRO A 30 -25.26 13.32 24.83
N VAL A 31 -24.42 13.84 23.94
CA VAL A 31 -22.96 13.70 24.04
C VAL A 31 -22.30 15.04 24.31
N GLN A 32 -21.15 14.99 24.98
CA GLN A 32 -20.17 16.06 24.98
C GLN A 32 -19.15 15.81 23.87
N TYR A 33 -18.66 16.84 23.18
CA TYR A 33 -17.64 16.67 22.16
C TYR A 33 -16.60 17.79 22.13
N LEU A 34 -15.40 17.45 21.64
CA LEU A 34 -14.30 18.37 21.38
C LEU A 34 -14.02 18.43 19.89
N THR A 35 -13.91 19.65 19.37
CA THR A 35 -13.45 19.88 18.01
C THR A 35 -11.93 19.82 17.95
N MET A 36 -11.39 18.93 17.14
CA MET A 36 -9.96 18.70 16.98
C MET A 36 -9.47 19.36 15.69
N VAL A 37 -8.39 20.12 15.78
CA VAL A 37 -7.79 20.85 14.65
C VAL A 37 -6.33 20.47 14.41
N ASP A 38 -5.86 20.67 13.19
CA ASP A 38 -4.44 20.59 12.84
C ASP A 38 -3.66 21.84 13.31
N GLY A 39 -2.35 21.85 13.02
CA GLY A 39 -1.46 22.98 13.32
C GLY A 39 -1.79 24.29 12.58
N HIS A 40 -2.64 24.24 11.55
CA HIS A 40 -3.13 25.40 10.80
C HIS A 40 -4.52 25.86 11.25
N GLY A 41 -5.18 25.14 12.16
CA GLY A 41 -6.53 25.43 12.64
C GLY A 41 -7.63 24.78 11.81
N THR A 42 -7.31 23.90 10.86
CA THR A 42 -8.30 23.14 10.09
C THR A 42 -8.93 22.08 10.97
N VAL A 43 -10.27 22.01 11.01
CA VAL A 43 -10.99 20.95 11.74
C VAL A 43 -10.72 19.61 11.10
N LEU A 44 -10.10 18.72 11.87
CA LEU A 44 -9.82 17.34 11.50
C LEU A 44 -10.96 16.43 11.88
N ALA A 45 -11.55 16.60 13.08
CA ALA A 45 -12.73 15.84 13.53
C ALA A 45 -13.21 16.14 14.94
N TYR A 46 -14.09 15.29 15.47
CA TYR A 46 -14.75 15.44 16.76
C TYR A 46 -14.50 14.21 17.64
N VAL A 47 -13.99 14.42 18.85
CA VAL A 47 -13.94 13.38 19.90
C VAL A 47 -15.14 13.59 20.81
N TRP A 48 -15.92 12.55 21.09
CA TRP A 48 -17.15 12.70 21.88
C TRP A 48 -17.24 11.68 23.02
N ALA A 49 -18.06 11.99 24.02
CA ALA A 49 -18.25 11.19 25.22
C ALA A 49 -19.67 11.30 25.81
N ASN A 50 -20.16 10.22 26.41
CA ASN A 50 -21.39 10.14 27.19
C ASN A 50 -21.18 9.17 28.37
N ASP A 51 -21.38 9.65 29.60
CA ASP A 51 -21.17 8.84 30.80
C ASP A 51 -22.28 7.83 31.07
N GLU A 52 -23.51 8.12 30.65
CA GLU A 52 -24.68 7.27 30.93
C GLU A 52 -24.57 5.91 30.26
N ASP A 53 -24.07 5.88 29.02
CA ASP A 53 -23.85 4.67 28.22
C ASP A 53 -22.40 4.17 28.28
N ASP A 54 -21.54 4.81 29.07
CA ASP A 54 -20.10 4.50 29.11
C ASP A 54 -19.48 4.51 27.69
N ALA A 55 -19.85 5.54 26.91
CA ALA A 55 -19.58 5.64 25.48
C ALA A 55 -18.65 6.80 25.14
N ALA A 56 -17.63 6.56 24.32
CA ALA A 56 -16.76 7.59 23.77
C ALA A 56 -16.10 7.11 22.47
N SER A 57 -15.99 8.00 21.50
CA SER A 57 -15.36 7.68 20.21
C SER A 57 -14.83 8.92 19.50
N TRP A 58 -14.42 8.72 18.26
CA TRP A 58 -13.87 9.70 17.34
C TRP A 58 -14.58 9.60 15.99
N ASP A 59 -15.03 10.74 15.46
CA ASP A 59 -15.66 10.83 14.15
C ASP A 59 -14.84 11.73 13.21
N PRO A 60 -14.07 11.16 12.24
CA PRO A 60 -13.16 11.86 11.33
C PRO A 60 -13.93 12.80 10.39
N ARG A 61 -13.41 14.02 10.14
CA ARG A 61 -14.02 14.94 9.20
C ARG A 61 -13.70 14.50 7.77
N GLU A 62 -14.72 14.29 6.95
CA GLU A 62 -14.57 13.79 5.58
C GLU A 62 -13.69 14.71 4.72
N ALA A 63 -13.90 16.03 4.81
CA ALA A 63 -13.10 17.04 4.10
C ALA A 63 -11.60 16.99 4.45
N GLY A 64 -11.23 16.37 5.58
CA GLY A 64 -9.84 16.16 5.98
C GLY A 64 -9.18 14.90 5.39
N GLY A 65 -9.94 14.07 4.67
CA GLY A 65 -9.45 12.88 3.96
C GLY A 65 -8.63 11.93 4.84
N ALA A 66 -7.61 11.29 4.24
CA ALA A 66 -6.73 10.35 4.94
C ALA A 66 -6.04 10.96 6.17
N THR A 67 -5.81 12.28 6.21
CA THR A 67 -5.19 12.97 7.35
C THR A 67 -6.10 12.98 8.58
N ALA A 68 -7.41 13.13 8.39
CA ALA A 68 -8.42 13.06 9.44
C ALA A 68 -8.64 11.62 9.93
N VAL A 69 -8.69 10.65 9.01
CA VAL A 69 -8.80 9.23 9.36
C VAL A 69 -7.59 8.75 10.16
N ASN A 70 -6.37 9.06 9.69
CA ASN A 70 -5.13 8.68 10.37
C ASN A 70 -4.93 9.40 11.72
N ALA A 71 -5.67 10.48 11.97
CA ALA A 71 -5.70 11.12 13.28
C ALA A 71 -6.39 10.27 14.34
N GLY A 72 -7.37 9.45 13.94
CA GLY A 72 -8.22 8.68 14.84
C GLY A 72 -7.45 7.65 15.67
N MET A 73 -6.34 7.12 15.15
CA MET A 73 -5.52 6.14 15.87
C MET A 73 -4.98 6.67 17.20
N LEU A 74 -4.61 7.95 17.25
CA LEU A 74 -4.17 8.60 18.49
C LEU A 74 -5.32 8.69 19.50
N TRP A 75 -6.50 9.16 19.06
CA TRP A 75 -7.63 9.38 19.95
C TRP A 75 -8.24 8.09 20.47
N LEU A 76 -8.32 7.06 19.63
CA LEU A 76 -8.72 5.72 20.05
C LEU A 76 -7.73 5.13 21.07
N SER A 77 -6.42 5.36 20.91
CA SER A 77 -5.42 4.96 21.91
C SER A 77 -5.63 5.70 23.24
N VAL A 78 -5.80 7.04 23.20
CA VAL A 78 -6.00 7.86 24.40
C VAL A 78 -7.28 7.47 25.15
N LEU A 79 -8.37 7.21 24.43
CA LEU A 79 -9.63 6.76 25.01
C LEU A 79 -9.51 5.36 25.63
N ARG A 80 -8.78 4.43 25.00
CA ARG A 80 -8.48 3.10 25.56
C ARG A 80 -7.65 3.20 26.84
N ASP A 81 -6.60 4.04 26.85
CA ASP A 81 -5.77 4.26 28.04
C ASP A 81 -6.58 4.90 29.18
N ALA A 82 -7.51 5.81 28.86
CA ALA A 82 -8.43 6.36 29.84
C ALA A 82 -9.39 5.30 30.41
N LYS A 83 -9.92 4.43 29.54
CA LYS A 83 -10.81 3.34 29.96
C LYS A 83 -10.08 2.31 30.81
N ALA A 84 -8.86 1.95 30.46
CA ALA A 84 -8.02 1.05 31.25
C ALA A 84 -7.70 1.60 32.65
N ARG A 85 -7.64 2.93 32.79
CA ARG A 85 -7.53 3.63 34.09
C ARG A 85 -8.85 3.79 34.84
N GLY A 86 -9.97 3.31 34.28
CA GLY A 86 -11.29 3.40 34.90
C GLY A 86 -11.91 4.80 34.89
N LEU A 87 -11.50 5.66 33.96
CA LEU A 87 -12.11 6.99 33.82
C LEU A 87 -13.53 6.89 33.25
N ALA A 88 -14.38 7.84 33.65
CA ALA A 88 -15.64 8.08 32.97
C ALA A 88 -15.38 8.74 31.60
N PRO A 89 -16.20 8.47 30.56
CA PRO A 89 -16.07 9.08 29.24
C PRO A 89 -15.84 10.61 29.24
N THR A 90 -16.63 11.39 29.99
CA THR A 90 -16.49 12.85 30.03
C THR A 90 -15.24 13.29 30.80
N ALA A 91 -14.80 12.51 31.79
CA ALA A 91 -13.52 12.73 32.47
C ALA A 91 -12.33 12.50 31.53
N ALA A 92 -12.41 11.49 30.67
CA ALA A 92 -11.44 11.26 29.59
C ALA A 92 -11.43 12.42 28.59
N LEU A 93 -12.62 12.89 28.18
CA LEU A 93 -12.76 14.06 27.30
C LEU A 93 -12.16 15.33 27.95
N GLY A 94 -12.37 15.56 29.24
CA GLY A 94 -11.77 16.66 29.99
C GLY A 94 -10.25 16.55 30.17
N GLU A 95 -9.70 15.34 30.21
CA GLU A 95 -8.26 15.11 30.17
C GLU A 95 -7.68 15.46 28.80
N ILE A 96 -8.37 15.08 27.72
CA ILE A 96 -7.99 15.45 26.34
C ILE A 96 -7.99 16.97 26.18
N ALA A 97 -9.03 17.67 26.64
CA ALA A 97 -9.10 19.14 26.58
C ALA A 97 -7.93 19.81 27.32
N ARG A 98 -7.55 19.31 28.50
CA ARG A 98 -6.44 19.89 29.28
C ARG A 98 -5.07 19.60 28.67
N THR A 99 -4.87 18.39 28.18
CA THR A 99 -3.59 17.92 27.66
C THR A 99 -3.31 18.48 26.26
N TYR A 100 -4.36 18.63 25.45
CA TYR A 100 -4.26 19.00 24.03
C TYR A 100 -4.91 20.35 23.70
N GLY A 101 -5.41 21.12 24.67
CA GLY A 101 -6.08 22.43 24.44
C GLY A 101 -5.18 23.66 24.53
N ALA A 102 -3.95 23.55 25.06
CA ALA A 102 -3.00 24.64 25.10
C ALA A 102 -2.18 24.74 23.80
N ALA A 103 -1.84 25.96 23.36
CA ALA A 103 -0.91 26.15 22.25
C ALA A 103 0.46 25.55 22.64
N PRO A 104 1.07 24.67 21.82
CA PRO A 104 2.38 24.16 22.14
C PRO A 104 3.41 25.30 22.04
N GLU A 105 4.07 25.63 23.16
CA GLU A 105 5.48 26.02 23.14
C GLU A 105 6.25 25.00 22.27
N PRO A 106 7.33 25.39 21.57
CA PRO A 106 7.94 24.55 20.54
C PRO A 106 8.58 23.29 21.13
N VAL A 107 7.81 22.19 21.17
CA VAL A 107 8.31 20.88 21.59
C VAL A 107 9.25 20.33 20.52
N ARG A 108 10.48 20.05 20.94
CA ARG A 108 11.51 19.35 20.17
C ARG A 108 11.01 17.93 19.80
N TRP A 109 10.94 17.70 18.48
CA TRP A 109 11.01 16.40 17.81
C TRP A 109 10.10 15.26 18.30
N THR A 110 8.83 15.31 17.89
CA THR A 110 8.16 14.24 17.12
C THR A 110 7.12 14.90 16.21
N SER A 111 7.38 14.87 14.90
CA SER A 111 6.47 15.22 13.80
C SER A 111 5.62 16.50 13.92
N ARG A 112 6.13 17.60 13.32
CA ARG A 112 5.29 18.72 12.83
C ARG A 112 4.12 18.27 11.93
N LYS A 113 4.17 17.05 11.40
CA LYS A 113 3.14 16.44 10.52
C LYS A 113 1.81 16.10 11.21
N TYR A 114 1.78 16.06 12.54
CA TYR A 114 0.61 15.63 13.33
C TYR A 114 0.38 16.48 14.58
N ALA A 115 0.75 17.77 14.56
CA ALA A 115 0.33 18.69 15.61
C ALA A 115 -1.20 18.77 15.60
N ARG A 116 -1.84 18.13 16.58
CA ARG A 116 -3.28 18.08 16.72
C ARG A 116 -3.63 18.62 18.09
N ARG A 117 -4.57 19.55 18.13
CA ARG A 117 -5.03 20.18 19.37
C ARG A 117 -6.54 20.15 19.44
N ALA A 118 -7.07 20.06 20.65
CA ALA A 118 -8.45 20.43 20.90
C ALA A 118 -8.58 21.95 20.74
N LEU A 119 -9.68 22.42 20.14
CA LEU A 119 -9.99 23.84 20.19
C LEU A 119 -10.11 24.27 21.67
N PRO A 120 -9.50 25.41 22.06
CA PRO A 120 -9.58 25.88 23.44
C PRO A 120 -11.03 26.17 23.83
N GLY A 121 -11.49 25.60 24.94
CA GLY A 121 -12.87 25.77 25.43
C GLY A 121 -13.35 24.60 26.27
N ALA A 122 -14.55 24.73 26.82
CA ALA A 122 -15.28 23.58 27.38
C ALA A 122 -15.77 22.69 26.23
N PRO A 123 -15.95 21.37 26.44
CA PRO A 123 -16.62 20.52 25.47
C PRO A 123 -18.00 21.06 25.08
N ASP A 124 -18.32 21.02 23.79
CA ASP A 124 -19.63 21.36 23.26
C ASP A 124 -20.63 20.23 23.54
N HIS A 125 -21.93 20.52 23.47
CA HIS A 125 -23.00 19.55 23.65
C HIS A 125 -23.75 19.27 22.35
N ALA A 126 -24.09 18.02 22.13
CA ALA A 126 -25.00 17.59 21.07
C ALA A 126 -26.12 16.72 21.65
N PRO A 127 -27.36 16.82 21.13
CA PRO A 127 -28.50 16.02 21.62
C PRO A 127 -28.31 14.51 21.38
N ASP A 128 -27.51 14.14 20.38
CA ASP A 128 -27.14 12.77 20.01
C ASP A 128 -25.97 12.79 19.01
N LEU A 129 -25.51 11.61 18.58
CA LEU A 129 -24.40 11.44 17.63
C LEU A 129 -24.72 11.88 16.19
N THR A 130 -25.99 12.03 15.80
CA THR A 130 -26.33 12.46 14.43
C THR A 130 -25.85 13.87 14.14
N VAL A 131 -25.86 14.73 15.17
CA VAL A 131 -25.34 16.11 15.08
C VAL A 131 -23.82 16.10 14.94
N VAL A 132 -23.11 15.25 15.70
CA VAL A 132 -21.64 15.12 15.60
C VAL A 132 -21.24 14.54 14.25
N ALA A 133 -21.97 13.54 13.75
CA ALA A 133 -21.79 12.98 12.41
C ALA A 133 -22.04 14.03 11.32
N ALA A 134 -23.08 14.85 11.43
CA ALA A 134 -23.33 15.94 10.48
C ALA A 134 -22.19 16.98 10.47
N LEU A 135 -21.60 17.27 11.63
CA LEU A 135 -20.44 18.16 11.76
C LEU A 135 -19.16 17.55 11.15
N ALA A 136 -19.01 16.23 11.19
CA ALA A 136 -17.92 15.48 10.55
C ALA A 136 -18.01 15.46 9.01
N GLY A 137 -19.14 15.88 8.43
CA GLY A 137 -19.39 15.71 7.00
C GLY A 137 -20.16 14.42 6.74
N PRO A 138 -20.88 14.33 5.62
CA PRO A 138 -22.06 13.49 5.53
C PRO A 138 -21.77 12.00 5.78
N SER A 139 -22.55 11.44 6.71
CA SER A 139 -22.99 10.05 6.68
C SER A 139 -23.23 9.64 5.22
N GLY A 140 -22.74 8.47 4.80
CA GLY A 140 -22.67 8.06 3.39
C GLY A 140 -23.93 8.34 2.54
N PRO A 141 -23.75 8.32 1.22
CA PRO A 141 -24.04 9.48 0.37
C PRO A 141 -25.41 10.09 0.67
N ALA A 142 -25.44 11.41 0.88
CA ALA A 142 -26.53 12.18 0.30
C ALA A 142 -26.47 11.90 -1.21
N ARG A 143 -27.27 10.92 -1.68
CA ARG A 143 -27.43 10.68 -3.12
C ARG A 143 -27.84 12.02 -3.69
N MET A 144 -26.97 12.60 -4.51
CA MET A 144 -27.37 13.66 -5.41
C MET A 144 -28.39 13.02 -6.35
N THR A 145 -29.67 13.03 -5.99
CA THR A 145 -30.77 12.51 -6.81
C THR A 145 -31.12 13.47 -7.95
N HIS A 146 -30.31 14.51 -8.14
CA HIS A 146 -30.43 15.45 -9.23
C HIS A 146 -29.79 14.85 -10.49
N PRO A 147 -30.44 15.00 -11.65
CA PRO A 147 -29.83 14.63 -12.93
C PRO A 147 -28.45 15.25 -13.10
N VAL A 148 -27.48 14.41 -13.44
CA VAL A 148 -26.12 14.84 -13.76
C VAL A 148 -25.87 14.68 -15.25
N HIS A 149 -24.97 15.48 -15.78
CA HIS A 149 -24.40 15.27 -17.10
C HIS A 149 -22.97 14.80 -16.94
N TYR A 150 -22.52 13.87 -17.79
CA TYR A 150 -21.16 13.36 -17.75
C TYR A 150 -20.57 13.25 -19.15
N ALA A 151 -19.25 13.27 -19.25
CA ALA A 151 -18.51 12.95 -20.45
C ALA A 151 -17.46 11.88 -20.10
N ALA A 152 -17.43 10.81 -20.89
CA ALA A 152 -16.38 9.80 -20.80
C ALA A 152 -15.06 10.42 -21.29
N VAL A 153 -13.98 10.14 -20.59
CA VAL A 153 -12.64 10.58 -20.98
C VAL A 153 -11.81 9.38 -21.35
N THR A 154 -11.13 9.44 -22.49
CA THR A 154 -10.31 8.35 -23.01
C THR A 154 -8.83 8.69 -23.01
N ALA A 155 -7.99 7.71 -22.71
CA ALA A 155 -6.56 7.76 -22.97
C ALA A 155 -6.26 7.67 -24.48
N PRO A 156 -5.03 7.99 -24.93
CA PRO A 156 -4.65 7.94 -26.35
C PRO A 156 -4.81 6.56 -27.01
N ASP A 157 -4.77 5.50 -26.22
CA ASP A 157 -5.00 4.12 -26.67
C ASP A 157 -6.50 3.75 -26.78
N GLY A 158 -7.39 4.68 -26.45
CA GLY A 158 -8.84 4.52 -26.49
C GLY A 158 -9.45 3.98 -25.19
N GLU A 159 -8.65 3.69 -24.15
CA GLU A 159 -9.20 3.24 -22.87
C GLU A 159 -9.96 4.36 -22.17
N VAL A 160 -11.16 4.07 -21.66
CA VAL A 160 -11.90 5.03 -20.81
C VAL A 160 -11.25 5.12 -19.44
N ILE A 161 -10.66 6.27 -19.10
CA ILE A 161 -9.97 6.49 -17.82
C ILE A 161 -10.92 6.93 -16.70
N GLY A 162 -12.06 7.50 -17.06
CA GLY A 162 -13.10 7.92 -16.12
C GLY A 162 -14.12 8.87 -16.74
N TYR A 163 -14.90 9.51 -15.88
CA TYR A 163 -16.05 10.34 -16.24
C TYR A 163 -15.97 11.68 -15.54
N ALA A 164 -15.91 12.75 -16.31
CA ALA A 164 -16.11 14.10 -15.80
C ALA A 164 -17.62 14.35 -15.73
N TRP A 165 -18.12 14.85 -14.61
CA TRP A 165 -19.56 15.04 -14.41
C TRP A 165 -19.91 16.38 -13.78
N GLY A 166 -21.15 16.82 -13.96
CA GLY A 166 -21.67 18.10 -13.52
C GLY A 166 -23.17 18.02 -13.22
N ASP A 167 -23.58 18.54 -12.09
CA ASP A 167 -24.97 18.64 -11.65
C ASP A 167 -25.70 19.74 -12.45
N GLY A 168 -26.89 19.43 -12.96
CA GLY A 168 -27.73 20.36 -13.70
C GLY A 168 -28.47 21.40 -12.83
N GLY A 169 -28.59 21.20 -11.52
CA GLY A 169 -29.37 22.01 -10.59
C GLY A 169 -28.62 22.52 -9.34
N ALA A 170 -27.59 21.83 -8.84
CA ALA A 170 -26.92 22.16 -7.57
C ALA A 170 -25.53 22.83 -7.72
N GLY A 171 -25.03 23.02 -8.95
CA GLY A 171 -23.75 23.71 -9.20
C GLY A 171 -22.50 22.93 -8.78
N ALA A 172 -22.63 21.63 -8.48
CA ALA A 172 -21.51 20.75 -8.18
C ALA A 172 -21.00 20.05 -9.45
N GLY A 173 -19.72 19.73 -9.52
CA GLY A 173 -19.13 18.93 -10.59
C GLY A 173 -17.89 18.21 -10.11
N GLY A 174 -17.53 17.12 -10.77
CA GLY A 174 -16.51 16.22 -10.27
C GLY A 174 -15.94 15.27 -11.32
N TRP A 175 -15.12 14.36 -10.81
CA TRP A 175 -14.39 13.37 -11.58
C TRP A 175 -14.58 12.00 -10.91
N THR A 176 -15.08 11.04 -11.66
CA THR A 176 -15.25 9.66 -11.23
C THR A 176 -14.31 8.78 -12.05
N ARG A 177 -13.31 8.16 -11.39
CA ARG A 177 -12.36 7.27 -12.06
C ARG A 177 -13.01 5.95 -12.42
N ARG A 178 -12.59 5.38 -13.54
CA ARG A 178 -12.96 4.00 -13.86
C ARG A 178 -12.26 3.02 -12.93
N ALA A 179 -12.99 2.07 -12.38
CA ALA A 179 -12.48 1.16 -11.37
C ALA A 179 -11.55 0.09 -11.97
N ALA A 180 -11.90 -0.43 -13.16
CA ALA A 180 -11.12 -1.40 -13.91
C ALA A 180 -10.13 -0.74 -14.89
N ARG A 181 -9.44 0.33 -14.47
CA ARG A 181 -8.48 1.07 -15.32
C ARG A 181 -7.08 0.44 -15.32
N SER A 182 -6.36 0.56 -16.44
CA SER A 182 -4.93 0.22 -16.55
C SER A 182 -4.05 1.12 -15.72
N ARG A 183 -2.76 0.77 -15.61
CA ARG A 183 -1.79 1.66 -14.99
C ARG A 183 -1.65 2.99 -15.73
N ALA A 184 -1.57 2.95 -17.06
CA ALA A 184 -1.45 4.14 -17.88
C ALA A 184 -2.69 5.05 -17.76
N ALA A 185 -3.88 4.45 -17.72
CA ALA A 185 -5.14 5.17 -17.52
C ALA A 185 -5.23 5.86 -16.15
N ASP A 186 -4.72 5.22 -15.11
CA ASP A 186 -4.64 5.81 -13.77
C ASP A 186 -3.73 7.04 -13.72
N GLU A 187 -2.54 6.93 -14.33
CA GLU A 187 -1.58 8.03 -14.46
C GLU A 187 -2.18 9.19 -15.29
N ALA A 188 -2.81 8.89 -16.43
CA ALA A 188 -3.50 9.89 -17.26
C ALA A 188 -4.71 10.53 -16.54
N GLY A 189 -5.35 9.79 -15.64
CA GLY A 189 -6.50 10.21 -14.84
C GLY A 189 -6.17 11.13 -13.66
N ALA A 190 -4.89 11.27 -13.30
CA ALA A 190 -4.47 11.93 -12.06
C ALA A 190 -4.82 13.43 -12.02
N ASP A 191 -4.68 14.13 -13.15
CA ASP A 191 -4.86 15.59 -13.26
C ASP A 191 -6.32 16.02 -13.47
N TRP A 192 -7.21 15.08 -13.82
CA TRP A 192 -8.59 15.37 -14.19
C TRP A 192 -9.42 16.08 -13.12
N PRO A 193 -9.33 15.75 -11.81
CA PRO A 193 -9.99 16.54 -10.78
C PRO A 193 -9.61 18.02 -10.83
N GLY A 194 -8.35 18.34 -11.16
CA GLY A 194 -7.88 19.72 -11.32
C GLY A 194 -8.48 20.39 -12.57
N ARG A 195 -8.52 19.68 -13.70
CA ARG A 195 -9.08 20.19 -14.96
C ARG A 195 -10.57 20.49 -14.86
N VAL A 196 -11.35 19.60 -14.24
CA VAL A 196 -12.79 19.80 -14.01
C VAL A 196 -13.03 21.01 -13.10
N ARG A 197 -12.27 21.14 -12.00
CA ARG A 197 -12.36 22.32 -11.12
C ARG A 197 -11.99 23.61 -11.85
N ALA A 198 -10.92 23.61 -12.63
CA ALA A 198 -10.48 24.79 -13.39
C ALA A 198 -11.55 25.25 -14.40
N ALA A 199 -12.20 24.31 -15.09
CA ALA A 199 -13.30 24.61 -16.00
C ALA A 199 -14.50 25.25 -15.26
N HIS A 200 -14.82 24.80 -14.05
CA HIS A 200 -15.87 25.36 -13.20
C HIS A 200 -15.55 26.80 -12.72
N THR A 201 -14.29 27.08 -12.36
CA THR A 201 -13.87 28.40 -11.84
C THR A 201 -13.99 29.56 -12.84
N ARG A 202 -14.32 29.28 -14.11
CA ARG A 202 -14.54 30.29 -15.16
C ARG A 202 -15.96 30.90 -15.14
N GLY A 203 -16.74 30.69 -14.08
CA GLY A 203 -18.09 31.22 -13.94
C GLY A 203 -19.14 30.50 -14.79
N LEU A 204 -18.79 29.34 -15.36
CA LEU A 204 -19.70 28.48 -16.10
C LEU A 204 -20.42 27.55 -15.14
N THR A 205 -21.66 27.17 -15.46
CA THR A 205 -22.31 26.06 -14.77
C THR A 205 -21.51 24.77 -15.02
N PRO A 206 -21.54 23.78 -14.10
CA PRO A 206 -20.83 22.52 -14.29
C PRO A 206 -21.11 21.85 -15.65
N VAL A 207 -22.36 21.85 -16.10
CA VAL A 207 -22.76 21.30 -17.40
C VAL A 207 -22.16 22.10 -18.57
N ALA A 208 -22.14 23.43 -18.49
CA ALA A 208 -21.51 24.28 -19.51
C ALA A 208 -19.97 24.09 -19.53
N ALA A 209 -19.35 23.92 -18.37
CA ALA A 209 -17.93 23.60 -18.26
C ALA A 209 -17.59 22.25 -18.92
N LEU A 210 -18.44 21.23 -18.75
CA LEU A 210 -18.30 19.95 -19.45
C LEU A 210 -18.45 20.09 -20.97
N ALA A 211 -19.41 20.88 -21.44
CA ALA A 211 -19.58 21.10 -22.88
C ALA A 211 -18.35 21.78 -23.51
N VAL A 212 -17.73 22.72 -22.80
CA VAL A 212 -16.48 23.34 -23.24
C VAL A 212 -15.33 22.34 -23.28
N LEU A 213 -15.21 21.46 -22.28
CA LEU A 213 -14.20 20.40 -22.27
C LEU A 213 -14.41 19.42 -23.43
N SER A 214 -15.64 18.95 -23.64
CA SER A 214 -16.03 18.05 -24.74
C SER A 214 -15.75 18.64 -26.12
N ALA A 215 -15.97 19.95 -26.31
CA ALA A 215 -15.69 20.61 -27.58
C ALA A 215 -14.19 20.92 -27.81
N GLY A 216 -13.43 21.10 -26.73
CA GLY A 216 -12.04 21.59 -26.78
C GLY A 216 -10.97 20.51 -26.67
N ASP A 217 -11.29 19.34 -26.13
CA ASP A 217 -10.36 18.24 -25.91
C ASP A 217 -10.90 16.96 -26.59
N PRO A 218 -10.21 16.42 -27.62
CA PRO A 218 -10.67 15.23 -28.33
C PRO A 218 -10.67 13.97 -27.45
N ALA A 219 -10.00 13.98 -26.30
CA ALA A 219 -10.06 12.90 -25.33
C ALA A 219 -11.40 12.88 -24.55
N VAL A 220 -12.20 13.94 -24.63
CA VAL A 220 -13.47 14.07 -23.92
C VAL A 220 -14.62 13.78 -24.87
N GLY A 221 -15.32 12.69 -24.60
CA GLY A 221 -16.49 12.27 -25.37
C GLY A 221 -17.68 13.24 -25.26
N PRO A 222 -18.78 12.94 -25.97
CA PRO A 222 -19.98 13.76 -25.93
C PRO A 222 -20.61 13.79 -24.53
N VAL A 223 -21.15 14.96 -24.16
CA VAL A 223 -21.88 15.13 -22.91
C VAL A 223 -23.19 14.33 -22.95
N THR A 224 -23.36 13.45 -21.97
CA THR A 224 -24.48 12.50 -21.84
C THR A 224 -25.21 12.72 -20.52
N GLY A 225 -26.54 12.63 -20.51
CA GLY A 225 -27.33 12.73 -19.28
C GLY A 225 -27.37 11.41 -18.51
N ALA A 226 -27.35 11.49 -17.18
CA ALA A 226 -27.55 10.38 -16.25
C ALA A 226 -28.59 10.79 -15.19
N PRO A 227 -29.36 9.82 -14.65
CA PRO A 227 -30.41 10.11 -13.66
C PRO A 227 -29.84 10.71 -12.36
N ASP A 228 -28.64 10.30 -11.96
CA ASP A 228 -27.93 10.78 -10.78
C ASP A 228 -26.43 10.42 -10.87
N LEU A 229 -25.65 10.88 -9.88
CA LEU A 229 -24.23 10.54 -9.76
C LEU A 229 -24.01 9.04 -9.54
N ALA A 230 -24.93 8.35 -8.85
CA ALA A 230 -24.79 6.92 -8.56
C ALA A 230 -24.77 6.09 -9.85
N ALA A 231 -25.53 6.47 -10.88
CA ALA A 231 -25.48 5.84 -12.20
C ALA A 231 -24.11 6.02 -12.89
N VAL A 232 -23.46 7.18 -12.72
CA VAL A 232 -22.09 7.41 -13.26
C VAL A 232 -21.07 6.58 -12.50
N GLU A 233 -21.20 6.46 -11.18
CA GLU A 233 -20.36 5.60 -10.36
C GLU A 233 -20.55 4.10 -10.67
N GLU A 234 -21.79 3.68 -10.94
CA GLU A 234 -22.08 2.31 -11.38
C GLU A 234 -21.45 2.03 -12.74
N LEU A 235 -21.61 2.94 -13.70
CA LEU A 235 -20.94 2.86 -14.99
C LEU A 235 -19.42 2.75 -14.83
N ALA A 236 -18.84 3.52 -13.91
CA ALA A 236 -17.41 3.49 -13.63
C ALA A 236 -16.91 2.20 -12.97
N ARG A 237 -17.79 1.44 -12.30
CA ARG A 237 -17.48 0.12 -11.72
C ARG A 237 -17.63 -1.02 -12.72
N THR A 238 -18.28 -0.81 -13.86
CA THR A 238 -18.50 -1.84 -14.88
C THR A 238 -17.18 -2.33 -15.47
N VAL A 239 -16.90 -3.62 -15.26
CA VAL A 239 -15.82 -4.36 -15.93
C VAL A 239 -16.29 -4.78 -17.32
N THR A 240 -15.42 -4.61 -18.31
CA THR A 240 -15.67 -4.95 -19.72
C THR A 240 -14.76 -6.10 -20.16
N PRO A 241 -15.09 -6.82 -21.25
CA PRO A 241 -14.21 -7.86 -21.79
C PRO A 241 -12.79 -7.37 -22.11
N ALA A 242 -12.64 -6.12 -22.56
CA ALA A 242 -11.32 -5.53 -22.82
C ALA A 242 -10.46 -5.41 -21.56
N ASP A 243 -11.07 -5.26 -20.38
CA ASP A 243 -10.33 -5.23 -19.11
C ASP A 243 -9.85 -6.60 -18.69
N ASP A 244 -10.67 -7.61 -18.95
CA ASP A 244 -10.29 -9.00 -18.70
C ASP A 244 -9.20 -9.43 -19.67
N ASP A 245 -9.34 -9.10 -20.96
CA ASP A 245 -8.30 -9.35 -21.97
C ASP A 245 -6.98 -8.66 -21.60
N ARG A 246 -7.03 -7.43 -21.08
CA ARG A 246 -5.84 -6.72 -20.59
C ARG A 246 -5.16 -7.45 -19.44
N LEU A 247 -5.92 -7.99 -18.49
CA LEU A 247 -5.35 -8.80 -17.41
C LEU A 247 -4.79 -10.13 -17.91
N LEU A 248 -5.50 -10.82 -18.80
CA LEU A 248 -5.06 -12.09 -19.36
C LEU A 248 -3.79 -11.91 -20.21
N ALA A 249 -3.61 -10.75 -20.86
CA ALA A 249 -2.40 -10.41 -21.59
C ALA A 249 -1.15 -10.27 -20.70
N GLN A 250 -1.30 -10.16 -19.38
CA GLN A 250 -0.19 -10.14 -18.42
C GLN A 250 0.37 -11.54 -18.12
N LEU A 251 -0.40 -12.59 -18.43
CA LEU A 251 0.01 -13.95 -18.14
C LEU A 251 1.11 -14.41 -19.11
N HIS A 252 2.22 -14.90 -18.56
CA HIS A 252 3.43 -15.31 -19.28
C HIS A 252 3.26 -16.66 -19.99
N ARG A 253 2.39 -16.74 -21.02
CA ARG A 253 2.11 -17.99 -21.74
C ARG A 253 3.34 -18.64 -22.37
N GLU A 254 4.34 -17.83 -22.69
CA GLU A 254 5.62 -18.22 -23.26
C GLU A 254 6.60 -18.85 -22.26
N ARG A 255 6.25 -18.94 -20.97
CA ARG A 255 7.07 -19.51 -19.89
C ARG A 255 6.57 -20.89 -19.45
N PRO A 256 6.74 -21.96 -20.25
CA PRO A 256 6.23 -23.29 -19.92
C PRO A 256 6.85 -23.88 -18.64
N ASP A 257 8.02 -23.42 -18.24
CA ASP A 257 8.67 -23.71 -16.96
C ASP A 257 7.85 -23.18 -15.77
N ALA A 258 7.41 -21.92 -15.84
CA ALA A 258 6.60 -21.29 -14.79
C ALA A 258 5.22 -21.94 -14.66
N TRP A 259 4.58 -22.29 -15.79
CA TRP A 259 3.30 -23.00 -15.78
C TRP A 259 3.40 -24.42 -15.22
N ARG A 260 4.53 -25.11 -15.45
CA ARG A 260 4.80 -26.41 -14.84
C ARG A 260 5.00 -26.28 -13.34
N GLU A 261 5.77 -25.29 -12.90
CA GLU A 261 5.97 -25.00 -11.48
C GLU A 261 4.64 -24.70 -10.77
N LEU A 262 3.79 -23.86 -11.38
CA LEU A 262 2.43 -23.60 -10.88
C LEU A 262 1.63 -24.91 -10.72
N ALA A 263 1.65 -25.77 -11.73
CA ALA A 263 0.93 -27.04 -11.69
C ALA A 263 1.45 -27.96 -10.57
N GLU A 264 2.76 -28.18 -10.53
CA GLU A 264 3.41 -29.05 -9.55
C GLU A 264 3.29 -28.52 -8.12
N ALA A 265 3.38 -27.20 -7.91
CA ALA A 265 3.26 -26.58 -6.60
C ALA A 265 1.83 -26.74 -6.04
N PHE A 266 0.80 -26.53 -6.86
CA PHE A 266 -0.60 -26.72 -6.45
C PHE A 266 -0.98 -28.20 -6.26
N ASP A 267 -0.44 -29.11 -7.09
CA ASP A 267 -0.66 -30.55 -6.94
C ASP A 267 0.03 -31.13 -5.68
N ALA A 268 1.12 -30.51 -5.24
CA ALA A 268 1.83 -30.91 -4.04
C ALA A 268 1.15 -30.46 -2.72
N LEU A 269 0.18 -29.54 -2.77
CA LEU A 269 -0.48 -29.05 -1.56
C LEU A 269 -1.36 -30.12 -0.92
N THR A 270 -1.11 -30.41 0.35
CA THR A 270 -1.93 -31.33 1.16
C THR A 270 -3.00 -30.59 1.97
N ASP A 271 -3.94 -31.30 2.58
CA ASP A 271 -4.88 -30.70 3.53
C ASP A 271 -4.15 -30.09 4.75
N ALA A 272 -3.05 -30.71 5.18
CA ALA A 272 -2.23 -30.19 6.29
C ALA A 272 -1.52 -28.88 5.94
N ASP A 273 -1.15 -28.66 4.67
CA ASP A 273 -0.59 -27.38 4.21
C ASP A 273 -1.65 -26.26 4.21
N ARG A 274 -2.92 -26.63 4.13
CA ARG A 274 -4.07 -25.71 4.15
C ARG A 274 -4.57 -25.40 5.57
N GLU A 275 -4.15 -26.19 6.56
CA GLU A 275 -4.39 -25.90 7.97
C GLU A 275 -3.37 -24.87 8.50
N VAL A 276 -3.68 -23.58 8.25
CA VAL A 276 -2.83 -22.48 8.70
C VAL A 276 -2.80 -22.41 10.22
N ARG A 277 -1.59 -22.37 10.78
CA ARG A 277 -1.36 -22.20 12.21
C ARG A 277 -1.00 -20.75 12.50
N TRP A 278 -1.33 -20.27 13.68
CA TRP A 278 -0.90 -18.95 14.14
C TRP A 278 0.24 -19.09 15.14
N GLY A 279 1.26 -18.25 14.99
CA GLY A 279 2.36 -18.07 15.92
C GLY A 279 2.37 -16.66 16.48
N GLY A 280 3.22 -16.40 17.47
CA GLY A 280 3.26 -15.09 18.15
C GLY A 280 2.09 -14.89 19.13
N GLY A 281 1.80 -13.64 19.50
CA GLY A 281 0.80 -13.32 20.54
C GLY A 281 1.30 -13.51 21.97
N GLU A 282 2.54 -13.98 22.12
CA GLU A 282 3.15 -14.32 23.40
C GLU A 282 4.13 -13.24 23.85
N GLN A 283 4.26 -13.09 25.17
CA GLN A 283 5.30 -12.26 25.76
C GLN A 283 6.63 -13.03 25.74
N ARG A 284 7.63 -12.47 25.07
CA ARG A 284 8.98 -13.02 25.05
C ARG A 284 9.66 -12.84 26.41
N PRO A 285 10.71 -13.63 26.72
CA PRO A 285 11.46 -13.52 27.98
C PRO A 285 12.09 -12.14 28.25
N ASP A 286 12.24 -11.30 27.22
CA ASP A 286 12.73 -9.91 27.29
C ASP A 286 11.60 -8.88 27.54
N GLY A 287 10.36 -9.35 27.74
CA GLY A 287 9.18 -8.53 28.00
C GLY A 287 8.47 -8.03 26.73
N VAL A 288 8.99 -8.32 25.53
CA VAL A 288 8.39 -7.89 24.26
C VAL A 288 7.22 -8.79 23.88
N HIS A 289 6.03 -8.21 23.70
CA HIS A 289 4.89 -8.93 23.11
C HIS A 289 5.04 -9.01 21.60
N THR A 290 4.92 -10.21 21.05
CA THR A 290 4.77 -10.39 19.60
C THR A 290 3.30 -10.28 19.21
N VAL A 291 3.02 -9.69 18.06
CA VAL A 291 1.67 -9.73 17.46
C VAL A 291 1.44 -11.14 16.93
N PRO A 292 0.22 -11.72 17.02
CA PRO A 292 -0.09 -12.97 16.33
C PRO A 292 0.09 -12.84 14.82
N TYR A 293 0.62 -13.87 14.17
CA TYR A 293 0.79 -13.95 12.72
C TYR A 293 0.58 -15.39 12.21
N PRO A 294 0.06 -15.58 10.99
CA PRO A 294 -0.08 -16.89 10.37
C PRO A 294 1.29 -17.47 9.99
N VAL A 295 1.40 -18.78 10.11
CA VAL A 295 2.58 -19.58 9.77
C VAL A 295 2.19 -20.52 8.65
N TYR A 296 2.62 -20.18 7.44
CA TYR A 296 2.38 -20.96 6.23
C TYR A 296 3.52 -21.94 5.99
N THR A 297 3.21 -23.12 5.45
CA THR A 297 4.22 -24.11 5.07
C THR A 297 5.02 -23.67 3.84
N GLU A 298 6.20 -24.25 3.64
CA GLU A 298 6.98 -24.01 2.42
C GLU A 298 6.21 -24.39 1.16
N ALA A 299 5.39 -25.45 1.20
CA ALA A 299 4.57 -25.88 0.08
C ALA A 299 3.47 -24.86 -0.25
N LEU A 300 2.77 -24.34 0.76
CA LEU A 300 1.77 -23.29 0.57
C LEU A 300 2.39 -22.02 0.01
N TRP A 301 3.55 -21.61 0.54
CA TRP A 301 4.28 -20.48 -0.02
C TRP A 301 4.74 -20.74 -1.45
N ARG A 302 5.24 -21.93 -1.78
CA ARG A 302 5.64 -22.29 -3.15
C ARG A 302 4.47 -22.13 -4.13
N ALA A 303 3.27 -22.62 -3.77
CA ALA A 303 2.08 -22.46 -4.59
C ALA A 303 1.71 -20.99 -4.79
N VAL A 304 1.72 -20.18 -3.73
CA VAL A 304 1.42 -18.75 -3.82
C VAL A 304 2.45 -17.99 -4.66
N HIS A 305 3.75 -18.22 -4.46
CA HIS A 305 4.81 -17.55 -5.23
C HIS A 305 4.78 -17.94 -6.71
N SER A 306 4.38 -19.17 -7.04
CA SER A 306 4.25 -19.61 -8.43
C SER A 306 3.22 -18.79 -9.24
N LEU A 307 2.27 -18.12 -8.58
CA LEU A 307 1.33 -17.18 -9.22
C LEU A 307 2.05 -15.97 -9.84
N THR A 308 3.11 -15.47 -9.18
CA THR A 308 3.96 -14.40 -9.73
C THR A 308 4.70 -14.87 -10.98
N GLY A 309 5.21 -16.11 -10.98
CA GLY A 309 5.96 -16.68 -12.09
C GLY A 309 5.16 -16.72 -13.40
N VAL A 310 3.87 -17.00 -13.33
CA VAL A 310 2.96 -17.01 -14.49
C VAL A 310 2.39 -15.64 -14.86
N GLY A 311 2.77 -14.58 -14.14
CA GLY A 311 2.29 -13.21 -14.39
C GLY A 311 0.89 -12.91 -13.83
N ALA A 312 0.36 -13.75 -12.92
CA ALA A 312 -0.98 -13.55 -12.34
C ALA A 312 -1.04 -12.41 -11.30
N VAL A 313 0.12 -11.93 -10.84
CA VAL A 313 0.23 -10.75 -9.97
C VAL A 313 0.69 -9.58 -10.83
N THR A 314 -0.20 -8.62 -11.08
CA THR A 314 0.04 -7.58 -12.09
C THR A 314 -0.30 -6.17 -11.59
N PRO A 315 0.46 -5.13 -11.98
CA PRO A 315 0.07 -3.74 -11.72
C PRO A 315 -1.16 -3.29 -12.52
N GLU A 316 -1.67 -4.08 -13.46
CA GLU A 316 -2.85 -3.76 -14.27
C GLU A 316 -4.19 -3.91 -13.52
N HIS A 317 -4.15 -4.34 -12.26
CA HIS A 317 -5.30 -4.36 -11.35
C HIS A 317 -5.02 -3.56 -10.07
N ARG A 318 -5.89 -2.59 -9.77
CA ARG A 318 -5.81 -1.71 -8.59
C ARG A 318 -6.35 -2.37 -7.32
N TRP A 319 -5.73 -3.46 -6.89
CA TRP A 319 -6.23 -4.30 -5.79
C TRP A 319 -6.63 -3.53 -4.51
N ALA A 320 -5.93 -2.44 -4.16
CA ALA A 320 -6.23 -1.64 -2.97
C ALA A 320 -7.58 -0.87 -3.04
N GLU A 321 -8.15 -0.71 -4.24
CA GLU A 321 -9.43 -0.06 -4.48
C GLU A 321 -10.59 -1.05 -4.66
N HIS A 322 -10.29 -2.36 -4.65
CA HIS A 322 -11.25 -3.42 -4.91
C HIS A 322 -11.32 -4.40 -3.73
N PRO A 323 -12.50 -4.91 -3.36
CA PRO A 323 -12.59 -5.95 -2.35
C PRO A 323 -11.96 -7.26 -2.87
N LEU A 324 -11.52 -8.11 -1.94
CA LEU A 324 -11.05 -9.47 -2.27
C LEU A 324 -12.16 -10.21 -3.04
N PRO A 325 -11.86 -10.78 -4.23
CA PRO A 325 -12.82 -11.60 -4.96
C PRO A 325 -13.30 -12.78 -4.11
N VAL A 326 -14.60 -13.07 -4.16
CA VAL A 326 -15.18 -14.23 -3.45
C VAL A 326 -15.04 -15.47 -4.33
N ALA A 327 -14.72 -16.62 -3.71
CA ALA A 327 -14.70 -17.90 -4.42
C ALA A 327 -16.09 -18.20 -5.01
N PRO A 328 -16.21 -18.46 -6.33
CA PRO A 328 -17.50 -18.69 -6.96
C PRO A 328 -18.15 -20.01 -6.48
N PRO A 329 -19.48 -20.05 -6.30
CA PRO A 329 -20.19 -21.28 -5.95
C PRO A 329 -19.98 -22.33 -7.05
N GLY A 330 -19.30 -23.44 -6.73
CA GLY A 330 -18.97 -24.50 -7.69
C GLY A 330 -17.54 -24.48 -8.24
N GLY A 331 -16.66 -23.60 -7.72
CA GLY A 331 -15.21 -23.69 -7.89
C GLY A 331 -14.67 -23.32 -9.27
N ARG A 332 -15.52 -22.92 -10.22
CA ARG A 332 -15.12 -22.45 -11.54
C ARG A 332 -14.99 -20.94 -11.55
N MET A 333 -13.76 -20.46 -11.52
CA MET A 333 -13.39 -19.05 -11.57
C MET A 333 -12.94 -18.66 -12.98
N HIS A 334 -13.32 -17.46 -13.44
CA HIS A 334 -12.81 -16.93 -14.70
C HIS A 334 -11.32 -16.59 -14.53
N PRO A 335 -10.44 -16.86 -15.51
CA PRO A 335 -9.00 -16.63 -15.34
C PRO A 335 -8.65 -15.15 -15.10
N ALA A 336 -9.42 -14.19 -15.61
CA ALA A 336 -9.21 -12.78 -15.25
C ALA A 336 -9.55 -12.50 -13.78
N ASP A 337 -10.58 -13.15 -13.22
CA ASP A 337 -10.89 -13.06 -11.78
C ASP A 337 -9.80 -13.73 -10.94
N ALA A 338 -9.18 -14.79 -11.46
CA ALA A 338 -8.04 -15.43 -10.83
C ALA A 338 -6.81 -14.49 -10.78
N VAL A 339 -6.58 -13.71 -11.84
CA VAL A 339 -5.55 -12.65 -11.85
C VAL A 339 -5.89 -11.54 -10.85
N ARG A 340 -7.15 -11.10 -10.77
CA ARG A 340 -7.59 -10.10 -9.76
C ARG A 340 -7.36 -10.61 -8.34
N ALA A 341 -7.75 -11.85 -8.06
CA ALA A 341 -7.57 -12.48 -6.76
C ALA A 341 -6.08 -12.66 -6.42
N ALA A 342 -5.27 -13.23 -7.32
CA ALA A 342 -3.83 -13.39 -7.11
C ALA A 342 -3.12 -12.05 -6.85
N THR A 343 -3.49 -11.01 -7.60
CA THR A 343 -2.98 -9.64 -7.41
C THR A 343 -3.39 -9.03 -6.07
N PHE A 344 -4.50 -9.45 -5.47
CA PHE A 344 -4.89 -9.04 -4.12
C PHE A 344 -4.14 -9.83 -3.04
N LEU A 345 -4.11 -11.17 -3.14
CA LEU A 345 -3.63 -12.06 -2.07
C LEU A 345 -2.21 -11.76 -1.61
N LEU A 346 -1.27 -11.63 -2.56
CA LEU A 346 0.15 -11.47 -2.25
C LEU A 346 0.50 -10.11 -1.62
N PRO A 347 0.08 -8.96 -2.20
CA PRO A 347 0.28 -7.67 -1.57
C PRO A 347 -0.49 -7.49 -0.27
N ALA A 348 -1.73 -7.99 -0.18
CA ALA A 348 -2.55 -7.85 1.01
C ALA A 348 -1.97 -8.62 2.19
N GLU A 349 -1.46 -9.85 1.99
CA GLU A 349 -0.82 -10.61 3.08
C GLU A 349 0.42 -9.90 3.64
N ARG A 350 1.16 -9.16 2.81
CA ARG A 350 2.33 -8.37 3.27
C ARG A 350 1.95 -7.17 4.13
N ILE A 351 0.69 -6.73 4.07
CA ILE A 351 0.19 -5.50 4.71
C ILE A 351 -0.74 -5.84 5.87
N SER A 352 -1.47 -6.96 5.77
CA SER A 352 -2.41 -7.47 6.74
C SER A 352 -2.29 -8.98 6.84
N GLU A 353 -1.93 -9.45 8.03
CA GLU A 353 -1.84 -10.87 8.36
C GLU A 353 -3.19 -11.58 8.21
N GLY A 354 -3.20 -12.79 7.63
CA GLY A 354 -4.36 -13.69 7.59
C GLY A 354 -5.25 -13.55 6.34
N THR A 355 -4.87 -12.73 5.37
CA THR A 355 -5.58 -12.63 4.08
C THR A 355 -5.46 -13.93 3.28
N LEU A 356 -4.26 -14.51 3.26
CA LEU A 356 -3.97 -15.76 2.59
C LEU A 356 -4.62 -16.94 3.32
N GLU A 357 -4.63 -16.94 4.66
CA GLU A 357 -5.42 -17.89 5.44
C GLU A 357 -6.90 -17.85 5.04
N GLU A 358 -7.49 -16.65 4.94
CA GLU A 358 -8.89 -16.52 4.53
C GLU A 358 -9.14 -17.09 3.13
N ALA A 359 -8.21 -16.86 2.22
CA ALA A 359 -8.29 -17.38 0.85
C ALA A 359 -8.16 -18.90 0.79
N VAL A 360 -7.34 -19.49 1.65
CA VAL A 360 -7.25 -20.95 1.81
C VAL A 360 -8.56 -21.48 2.39
N ARG A 361 -9.03 -20.90 3.51
CA ARG A 361 -10.24 -21.31 4.23
C ARG A 361 -11.51 -21.22 3.38
N SER A 362 -11.62 -20.20 2.55
CA SER A 362 -12.75 -20.00 1.64
C SER A 362 -12.66 -20.81 0.35
N GLY A 363 -11.54 -21.50 0.10
CA GLY A 363 -11.26 -22.20 -1.16
C GLY A 363 -10.94 -21.28 -2.34
N LEU A 364 -10.76 -19.99 -2.09
CA LEU A 364 -10.38 -19.00 -3.11
C LEU A 364 -9.02 -19.32 -3.72
N LEU A 365 -8.02 -19.68 -2.91
CA LEU A 365 -6.68 -20.00 -3.41
C LEU A 365 -6.73 -21.20 -4.38
N ASP A 366 -7.47 -22.24 -4.02
CA ASP A 366 -7.64 -23.42 -4.88
C ASP A 366 -8.41 -23.09 -6.17
N ALA A 367 -9.42 -22.21 -6.10
CA ALA A 367 -10.14 -21.73 -7.27
C ALA A 367 -9.23 -20.92 -8.22
N VAL A 368 -8.35 -20.08 -7.68
CA VAL A 368 -7.33 -19.34 -8.45
C VAL A 368 -6.39 -20.31 -9.15
N GLY A 369 -5.80 -21.26 -8.41
CA GLY A 369 -4.89 -22.26 -8.97
C GLY A 369 -5.57 -23.14 -10.03
N ALA A 370 -6.82 -23.55 -9.81
CA ALA A 370 -7.59 -24.32 -10.80
C ALA A 370 -7.89 -23.52 -12.08
N ALA A 371 -8.33 -22.27 -11.94
CA ALA A 371 -8.64 -21.40 -13.08
C ALA A 371 -7.41 -21.12 -13.96
N LEU A 372 -6.27 -20.80 -13.33
CA LEU A 372 -5.04 -20.55 -14.07
C LEU A 372 -4.51 -21.82 -14.76
N ARG A 373 -4.50 -22.97 -14.08
CA ARG A 373 -4.09 -24.24 -14.69
C ARG A 373 -5.00 -24.68 -15.84
N ALA A 374 -6.30 -24.38 -15.77
CA ALA A 374 -7.23 -24.65 -16.86
C ALA A 374 -7.06 -23.71 -18.06
N TRP A 375 -6.60 -22.48 -17.82
CA TRP A 375 -6.37 -21.48 -18.87
C TRP A 375 -4.98 -21.59 -19.52
N GLY A 376 -3.97 -21.98 -18.74
CA GLY A 376 -2.57 -22.09 -19.15
C GLY A 376 -2.34 -23.11 -20.28
N PRO A 377 -1.13 -23.12 -20.88
CA PRO A 377 -0.80 -24.08 -21.92
C PRO A 377 -0.93 -25.52 -21.40
N THR A 378 -1.60 -26.40 -22.16
CA THR A 378 -1.73 -27.82 -21.82
C THR A 378 -0.33 -28.43 -21.67
N THR A 379 -0.01 -28.93 -20.49
CA THR A 379 1.28 -29.60 -20.17
C THR A 379 1.47 -30.94 -20.89
N ALA A 380 0.60 -31.31 -21.82
CA ALA A 380 0.68 -32.54 -22.59
C ALA A 380 1.67 -32.39 -23.78
N SER A 381 2.79 -33.09 -23.64
CA SER A 381 3.79 -33.40 -24.68
C SER A 381 4.63 -32.22 -25.20
N VAL A 382 5.56 -31.77 -24.37
CA VAL A 382 6.84 -31.25 -24.86
C VAL A 382 7.91 -32.25 -24.43
N THR A 383 8.57 -32.85 -25.42
CA THR A 383 9.77 -33.70 -25.27
C THR A 383 10.74 -33.09 -24.27
N PRO A 384 11.44 -33.87 -23.41
CA PRO A 384 12.45 -33.31 -22.52
C PRO A 384 13.47 -32.57 -23.39
N LEU A 385 13.59 -31.26 -23.19
CA LEU A 385 14.65 -30.49 -23.81
C LEU A 385 15.98 -31.07 -23.34
N ALA A 386 16.91 -31.23 -24.29
CA ALA A 386 18.30 -31.50 -24.02
C ALA A 386 18.82 -30.55 -22.91
N PRO A 387 19.80 -30.98 -22.08
CA PRO A 387 20.29 -30.16 -20.99
C PRO A 387 20.62 -28.75 -21.48
N LEU A 388 20.06 -27.75 -20.79
CA LEU A 388 20.24 -26.33 -21.09
C LEU A 388 21.73 -26.05 -21.26
N ALA A 389 22.09 -25.42 -22.38
CA ALA A 389 23.39 -24.78 -22.50
C ALA A 389 23.55 -23.82 -21.30
N PRO A 390 24.74 -23.74 -20.66
CA PRO A 390 24.93 -22.89 -19.51
C PRO A 390 24.57 -21.44 -19.86
N LEU A 391 23.72 -20.82 -19.03
CA LEU A 391 23.41 -19.40 -19.14
C LEU A 391 24.73 -18.62 -19.06
N THR A 392 25.06 -17.88 -20.11
CA THR A 392 26.20 -16.96 -20.08
C THR A 392 25.96 -15.93 -18.98
N PRO A 393 26.87 -15.76 -18.02
CA PRO A 393 26.71 -14.74 -16.99
C PRO A 393 26.58 -13.34 -17.60
N LEU A 394 25.72 -12.51 -17.03
CA LEU A 394 25.59 -11.10 -17.38
C LEU A 394 26.96 -10.43 -17.26
N THR A 395 27.32 -9.69 -18.31
CA THR A 395 28.50 -8.83 -18.29
C THR A 395 28.28 -7.66 -17.33
N LEU A 396 29.37 -7.07 -16.85
CA LEU A 396 29.27 -5.91 -15.97
C LEU A 396 28.52 -4.73 -16.61
N ALA A 397 28.67 -4.53 -17.93
CA ALA A 397 27.96 -3.48 -18.66
C ALA A 397 26.43 -3.73 -18.69
N GLU A 398 26.00 -4.98 -18.82
CA GLU A 398 24.58 -5.34 -18.75
C GLU A 398 24.01 -5.16 -17.34
N VAL A 399 24.79 -5.51 -16.31
CA VAL A 399 24.40 -5.29 -14.91
C VAL A 399 24.24 -3.79 -14.61
N GLU A 400 25.19 -2.96 -15.08
CA GLU A 400 25.09 -1.50 -14.94
C GLU A 400 23.84 -0.96 -15.64
N ALA A 401 23.63 -1.32 -16.91
CA ALA A 401 22.49 -0.85 -17.69
C ALA A 401 21.15 -1.23 -17.02
N LEU A 402 21.08 -2.46 -16.49
CA LEU A 402 19.91 -2.97 -15.78
C LEU A 402 19.66 -2.20 -14.49
N ALA A 403 20.68 -2.00 -13.66
CA ALA A 403 20.55 -1.24 -12.41
C ALA A 403 20.09 0.20 -12.67
N ARG A 404 20.67 0.87 -13.67
CA ARG A 404 20.25 2.22 -14.08
C ARG A 404 18.79 2.25 -14.55
N THR A 405 18.36 1.24 -15.29
CA THR A 405 16.98 1.13 -15.78
C THR A 405 16.00 0.89 -14.62
N ALA A 406 16.32 -0.02 -13.70
CA ALA A 406 15.48 -0.34 -12.55
C ALA A 406 15.27 0.88 -11.63
N HIS A 407 16.29 1.71 -11.45
CA HIS A 407 16.25 2.89 -10.59
C HIS A 407 15.95 4.22 -11.34
N ALA A 408 15.50 4.17 -12.61
CA ALA A 408 15.38 5.36 -13.46
C ALA A 408 14.41 6.43 -12.92
N ALA A 409 13.36 6.02 -12.20
CA ALA A 409 12.37 6.92 -11.59
C ALA A 409 12.73 7.35 -10.16
N GLN A 410 13.85 6.87 -9.60
CA GLN A 410 14.23 7.11 -8.22
C GLN A 410 15.21 8.28 -8.12
N THR A 411 15.03 9.10 -7.08
CA THR A 411 15.98 10.13 -6.68
C THR A 411 16.52 9.85 -5.27
N ASP A 412 17.74 10.33 -5.00
CA ASP A 412 18.33 10.28 -3.67
C ASP A 412 17.69 11.33 -2.73
N LYS A 413 18.11 11.34 -1.46
CA LYS A 413 17.57 12.26 -0.45
C LYS A 413 17.85 13.75 -0.74
N ALA A 414 18.78 14.05 -1.63
CA ALA A 414 19.11 15.40 -2.10
C ALA A 414 18.42 15.72 -3.44
N GLY A 415 17.57 14.83 -3.96
CA GLY A 415 16.83 15.01 -5.21
C GLY A 415 17.63 14.70 -6.48
N ARG A 416 18.85 14.13 -6.37
CA ARG A 416 19.67 13.76 -7.53
C ARG A 416 19.27 12.38 -8.07
N PRO A 417 19.50 12.06 -9.35
CA PRO A 417 19.21 10.75 -9.90
C PRO A 417 19.88 9.61 -9.09
N TYR A 418 19.13 8.58 -8.73
CA TYR A 418 19.66 7.51 -7.88
C TYR A 418 20.81 6.73 -8.53
N ALA A 419 20.85 6.70 -9.86
CA ALA A 419 21.93 6.08 -10.63
C ALA A 419 23.33 6.66 -10.31
N GLU A 420 23.42 7.92 -9.88
CA GLU A 420 24.69 8.51 -9.44
C GLU A 420 25.23 7.84 -8.17
N HIS A 421 24.33 7.45 -7.25
CA HIS A 421 24.72 6.72 -6.05
C HIS A 421 25.26 5.33 -6.39
N LEU A 422 24.54 4.58 -7.24
CA LEU A 422 24.95 3.24 -7.65
C LEU A 422 26.33 3.27 -8.31
N GLN A 423 26.56 4.26 -9.18
CA GLN A 423 27.84 4.49 -9.82
C GLN A 423 28.96 4.76 -8.80
N ALA A 424 28.73 5.68 -7.86
CA ALA A 424 29.74 6.02 -6.86
C ALA A 424 30.10 4.84 -5.94
N VAL A 425 29.13 3.97 -5.62
CA VAL A 425 29.40 2.73 -4.86
C VAL A 425 30.20 1.74 -5.70
N ALA A 426 29.83 1.52 -6.96
CA ALA A 426 30.55 0.63 -7.87
C ALA A 426 32.01 1.09 -8.11
N GLU A 427 32.23 2.40 -8.31
CA GLU A 427 33.55 3.00 -8.40
C GLU A 427 34.32 2.90 -7.07
N GLY A 428 33.64 3.15 -5.95
CA GLY A 428 34.21 3.02 -4.61
C GLY A 428 34.66 1.59 -4.27
N VAL A 429 33.93 0.58 -4.76
CA VAL A 429 34.29 -0.83 -4.66
C VAL A 429 35.51 -1.14 -5.51
N ARG A 430 35.53 -0.69 -6.77
CA ARG A 430 36.67 -0.88 -7.68
C ARG A 430 37.94 -0.23 -7.13
N ALA A 431 37.85 1.00 -6.62
CA ALA A 431 38.97 1.73 -6.02
C ALA A 431 39.55 1.03 -4.78
N ARG A 432 38.72 0.28 -4.04
CA ARG A 432 39.13 -0.55 -2.90
C ARG A 432 39.64 -1.95 -3.30
N GLY A 433 39.87 -2.18 -4.59
CA GLY A 433 40.40 -3.45 -5.11
C GLY A 433 39.34 -4.55 -5.29
N GLY A 434 38.06 -4.20 -5.30
CA GLY A 434 36.98 -5.15 -5.63
C GLY A 434 37.02 -5.55 -7.11
N GLY A 435 37.00 -6.87 -7.37
CA GLY A 435 36.86 -7.41 -8.73
C GLY A 435 35.44 -7.28 -9.28
N ASP A 436 35.25 -7.63 -10.56
CA ASP A 436 34.00 -7.36 -11.30
C ASP A 436 32.75 -7.96 -10.66
N GLU A 437 32.83 -9.10 -9.97
CA GLU A 437 31.70 -9.68 -9.22
C GLU A 437 31.20 -8.77 -8.09
N LEU A 438 32.12 -8.09 -7.38
CA LEU A 438 31.78 -7.17 -6.30
C LEU A 438 31.32 -5.82 -6.85
N VAL A 439 31.86 -5.40 -8.00
CA VAL A 439 31.38 -4.21 -8.70
C VAL A 439 29.96 -4.44 -9.23
N ALA A 440 29.66 -5.63 -9.76
CA ALA A 440 28.30 -6.02 -10.14
C ALA A 440 27.37 -6.02 -8.93
N ALA A 441 27.82 -6.54 -7.77
CA ALA A 441 27.04 -6.50 -6.55
C ALA A 441 26.80 -5.07 -6.04
N ALA A 442 27.76 -4.18 -6.21
CA ALA A 442 27.62 -2.75 -5.88
C ALA A 442 26.59 -2.04 -6.76
N TRP A 443 26.52 -2.36 -8.06
CA TRP A 443 25.46 -1.85 -8.93
C TRP A 443 24.06 -2.29 -8.49
N LEU A 444 23.94 -3.49 -7.90
CA LEU A 444 22.66 -4.11 -7.52
C LEU A 444 22.33 -4.00 -6.03
N HIS A 445 23.18 -3.37 -5.22
CA HIS A 445 23.15 -3.53 -3.75
C HIS A 445 21.83 -3.10 -3.10
N ASP A 446 21.19 -2.06 -3.66
CA ASP A 446 19.92 -1.53 -3.19
C ASP A 446 18.72 -2.05 -3.99
N SER A 447 18.93 -2.76 -5.09
CA SER A 447 17.83 -3.08 -6.02
C SER A 447 16.77 -3.97 -5.39
N VAL A 448 17.18 -4.91 -4.53
CA VAL A 448 16.26 -5.74 -3.75
C VAL A 448 15.73 -5.01 -2.50
N GLU A 449 16.56 -4.18 -1.84
CA GLU A 449 16.15 -3.44 -0.65
C GLU A 449 15.08 -2.39 -0.96
N ASP A 450 15.22 -1.69 -2.09
CA ASP A 450 14.29 -0.68 -2.58
C ASP A 450 13.09 -1.29 -3.32
N GLY A 451 13.10 -2.60 -3.55
CA GLY A 451 12.01 -3.33 -4.21
C GLY A 451 11.87 -3.06 -5.70
N VAL A 452 12.87 -2.48 -6.35
CA VAL A 452 12.89 -2.29 -7.82
C VAL A 452 13.22 -3.59 -8.56
N LEU A 453 13.86 -4.54 -7.88
CA LEU A 453 14.04 -5.94 -8.30
C LEU A 453 13.65 -6.87 -7.13
N GLY A 454 13.13 -8.06 -7.44
CA GLY A 454 12.77 -9.06 -6.42
C GLY A 454 13.90 -10.03 -6.08
N GLU A 455 13.77 -10.73 -4.95
CA GLU A 455 14.63 -11.88 -4.60
C GLU A 455 14.55 -12.98 -5.68
N GLU A 456 13.36 -13.21 -6.25
CA GLU A 456 13.15 -14.16 -7.36
C GLU A 456 13.94 -13.76 -8.62
N TRP A 457 14.04 -12.46 -8.91
CA TRP A 457 14.86 -11.98 -10.01
C TRP A 457 16.34 -12.28 -9.73
N LEU A 458 16.80 -12.04 -8.49
CA LEU A 458 18.19 -12.31 -8.11
C LEU A 458 18.52 -13.80 -8.20
N ASP A 459 17.56 -14.67 -7.88
CA ASP A 459 17.69 -16.12 -8.02
C ASP A 459 17.80 -16.56 -9.48
N ALA A 460 16.95 -16.03 -10.35
CA ALA A 460 16.93 -16.37 -11.76
C ALA A 460 18.06 -15.70 -12.58
N ALA A 461 18.59 -14.57 -12.11
CA ALA A 461 19.59 -13.81 -12.84
C ALA A 461 20.84 -14.65 -13.13
N ALA A 462 21.35 -14.55 -14.36
CA ALA A 462 22.61 -15.18 -14.76
C ALA A 462 23.80 -14.41 -14.15
N LEU A 463 23.93 -14.45 -12.82
CA LEU A 463 24.99 -13.82 -12.06
C LEU A 463 25.81 -14.89 -11.33
N PRO A 464 27.12 -14.68 -11.13
CA PRO A 464 27.91 -15.52 -10.24
C PRO A 464 27.26 -15.59 -8.85
N GLN A 465 27.25 -16.77 -8.24
CA GLN A 465 26.63 -16.97 -6.91
C GLN A 465 27.20 -16.00 -5.88
N ARG A 466 28.50 -15.72 -5.94
CA ARG A 466 29.18 -14.74 -5.09
C ARG A 466 28.59 -13.33 -5.21
N THR A 467 28.21 -12.88 -6.41
CA THR A 467 27.51 -11.60 -6.59
C THR A 467 26.15 -11.63 -5.89
N LYS A 468 25.37 -12.70 -6.07
CA LYS A 468 24.06 -12.87 -5.43
C LYS A 468 24.14 -12.88 -3.91
N ASP A 469 25.09 -13.63 -3.36
CA ASP A 469 25.32 -13.74 -1.92
C ASP A 469 25.67 -12.39 -1.32
N VAL A 470 26.49 -11.59 -2.00
CA VAL A 470 26.85 -10.25 -1.57
C VAL A 470 25.65 -9.30 -1.60
N VAL A 471 24.87 -9.29 -2.69
CA VAL A 471 23.63 -8.48 -2.78
C VAL A 471 22.69 -8.84 -1.63
N ARG A 472 22.38 -10.13 -1.43
CA ARG A 472 21.54 -10.60 -0.32
C ARG A 472 22.09 -10.19 1.05
N ALA A 473 23.41 -10.24 1.24
CA ALA A 473 24.04 -9.89 2.51
C ALA A 473 23.94 -8.39 2.82
N VAL A 474 24.04 -7.52 1.79
CA VAL A 474 23.94 -6.07 1.95
C VAL A 474 22.50 -5.55 1.88
N THR A 475 21.53 -6.35 1.47
CA THR A 475 20.10 -6.04 1.60
C THR A 475 19.63 -6.23 3.06
N LYS A 476 19.19 -5.15 3.70
CA LYS A 476 18.70 -5.20 5.08
C LYS A 476 17.30 -5.82 5.15
N ARG A 477 17.08 -6.76 6.07
CA ARG A 477 15.75 -7.37 6.27
C ARG A 477 14.85 -6.51 7.18
N PRO A 478 13.52 -6.50 6.96
CA PRO A 478 12.59 -5.85 7.88
C PRO A 478 12.74 -6.38 9.32
N GLY A 479 12.83 -5.48 10.30
CA GLY A 479 13.00 -5.85 11.71
C GLY A 479 14.40 -6.36 12.10
N GLU A 480 15.37 -6.43 11.18
CA GLU A 480 16.72 -6.93 11.49
C GLU A 480 17.50 -5.94 12.37
N ALA A 481 17.97 -6.44 13.51
CA ALA A 481 18.83 -5.70 14.43
C ALA A 481 20.16 -5.33 13.74
N PRO A 482 20.70 -4.10 13.94
CA PRO A 482 21.94 -3.65 13.30
C PRO A 482 23.12 -4.61 13.48
N GLU A 483 23.27 -5.22 14.65
CA GLU A 483 24.31 -6.20 14.97
C GLU A 483 24.15 -7.52 14.21
N ALA A 484 22.91 -7.97 14.03
CA ALA A 484 22.61 -9.17 13.25
C ALA A 484 22.91 -8.94 11.76
N TYR A 485 22.50 -7.78 11.24
CA TYR A 485 22.79 -7.35 9.88
C TYR A 485 24.31 -7.23 9.65
N ALA A 486 25.05 -6.58 10.55
CA ALA A 486 26.50 -6.46 10.44
C ALA A 486 27.19 -7.84 10.50
N ARG A 487 26.76 -8.76 11.38
CA ARG A 487 27.28 -10.13 11.41
C ARG A 487 27.09 -10.85 10.08
N ARG A 488 25.93 -10.68 9.43
CA ARG A 488 25.65 -11.27 8.11
C ARG A 488 26.58 -10.69 7.04
N ILE A 489 26.78 -9.38 7.02
CA ILE A 489 27.72 -8.72 6.10
C ILE A 489 29.16 -9.23 6.33
N LEU A 490 29.59 -9.37 7.59
CA LEU A 490 30.93 -9.84 7.93
C LEU A 490 31.14 -11.34 7.61
N ALA A 491 30.07 -12.14 7.65
CA ALA A 491 30.12 -13.56 7.31
C ALA A 491 30.17 -13.81 5.79
N THR A 492 29.77 -12.84 4.96
CA THR A 492 29.75 -12.98 3.50
C THR A 492 31.01 -12.40 2.84
N PRO A 493 31.86 -13.22 2.20
CA PRO A 493 33.10 -12.75 1.57
C PRO A 493 32.87 -11.64 0.54
N GLY A 494 33.41 -10.44 0.80
CA GLY A 494 33.31 -9.28 -0.08
C GLY A 494 32.16 -8.31 0.23
N ALA A 495 31.16 -8.72 1.02
CA ALA A 495 30.03 -7.86 1.38
C ALA A 495 30.44 -6.66 2.24
N ARG A 496 31.41 -6.84 3.15
CA ARG A 496 31.99 -5.72 3.92
C ARG A 496 32.56 -4.62 3.02
N LEU A 497 33.20 -4.98 1.90
CA LEU A 497 33.81 -4.01 0.99
C LEU A 497 32.74 -3.22 0.24
N VAL A 498 31.69 -3.89 -0.26
CA VAL A 498 30.53 -3.23 -0.88
C VAL A 498 29.85 -2.29 0.12
N LYS A 499 29.61 -2.76 1.35
CA LYS A 499 28.99 -1.93 2.39
C LYS A 499 29.87 -0.76 2.82
N ALA A 500 31.18 -0.92 2.85
CA ALA A 500 32.11 0.18 3.14
C ALA A 500 32.04 1.27 2.07
N ALA A 501 32.00 0.91 0.78
CA ALA A 501 31.85 1.86 -0.31
C ALA A 501 30.49 2.60 -0.26
N ASP A 502 29.40 1.88 0.00
CA ASP A 502 28.07 2.44 0.26
C ASP A 502 28.12 3.48 1.40
N LEU A 503 28.62 3.08 2.57
CA LEU A 503 28.73 3.97 3.74
C LEU A 503 29.63 5.18 3.47
N ALA A 504 30.72 5.02 2.72
CA ALA A 504 31.62 6.12 2.37
C ALA A 504 30.92 7.15 1.48
N HIS A 505 30.20 6.70 0.44
CA HIS A 505 29.43 7.61 -0.41
C HIS A 505 28.24 8.24 0.34
N ASN A 506 27.60 7.49 1.24
CA ASN A 506 26.48 7.99 2.03
C ASN A 506 26.90 8.96 3.15
N ALA A 507 28.15 8.85 3.63
CA ALA A 507 28.71 9.73 4.66
C ALA A 507 29.52 10.92 4.08
N ASP A 508 29.54 11.11 2.76
CA ASP A 508 30.24 12.23 2.11
C ASP A 508 29.74 13.59 2.68
N PRO A 509 30.63 14.41 3.27
CA PRO A 509 30.26 15.72 3.82
C PRO A 509 29.55 16.64 2.84
N HIS A 510 29.89 16.60 1.55
CA HIS A 510 29.22 17.42 0.53
C HIS A 510 27.77 16.99 0.37
N ARG A 511 27.49 15.67 0.32
CA ARG A 511 26.13 15.15 0.23
C ARG A 511 25.33 15.39 1.51
N LEU A 512 25.97 15.31 2.67
CA LEU A 512 25.31 15.60 3.94
C LEU A 512 25.00 17.10 4.09
N ALA A 513 25.79 17.99 3.47
CA ALA A 513 25.55 19.43 3.48
C ALA A 513 24.31 19.85 2.66
N ASP A 514 23.93 19.05 1.66
CA ASP A 514 22.71 19.26 0.86
C ASP A 514 21.42 18.85 1.59
N LEU A 515 21.54 18.21 2.77
CA LEU A 515 20.41 17.78 3.60
C LEU A 515 20.13 18.77 4.74
N ASP A 516 18.92 18.72 5.28
CA ASP A 516 18.62 19.46 6.50
C ASP A 516 19.50 18.96 7.67
N GLU A 517 19.87 19.88 8.56
CA GLU A 517 20.83 19.64 9.64
C GLU A 517 20.42 18.48 10.58
N ALA A 518 19.11 18.26 10.78
CA ALA A 518 18.62 17.15 11.60
C ALA A 518 18.79 15.81 10.88
N THR A 519 18.47 15.73 9.59
CA THR A 519 18.71 14.55 8.76
C THR A 519 20.20 14.25 8.65
N ALA A 520 21.04 15.25 8.40
CA ALA A 520 22.49 15.09 8.32
C ALA A 520 23.04 14.47 9.61
N ARG A 521 22.75 15.05 10.79
CA ARG A 521 23.17 14.51 12.09
C ARG A 521 22.71 13.07 12.32
N ARG A 522 21.45 12.76 12.03
CA ARG A 522 20.88 11.42 12.22
C ARG A 522 21.59 10.40 11.33
N LEU A 523 21.84 10.74 10.07
CA LEU A 523 22.53 9.87 9.12
C LEU A 523 24.00 9.69 9.50
N THR A 524 24.69 10.76 9.92
CA THR A 524 26.07 10.67 10.44
C THR A 524 26.15 9.68 11.60
N LEU A 525 25.26 9.76 12.58
CA LEU A 525 25.23 8.82 13.72
C LEU A 525 24.91 7.39 13.26
N LYS A 526 23.94 7.21 12.37
CA LYS A 526 23.57 5.91 11.81
C LYS A 526 24.76 5.26 11.09
N TYR A 527 25.45 6.00 10.23
CA TYR A 527 26.57 5.49 9.46
C TYR A 527 27.79 5.24 10.35
N ALA A 528 28.06 6.10 11.33
CA ALA A 528 29.12 5.87 12.32
C ALA A 528 28.89 4.58 13.12
N ALA A 529 27.65 4.32 13.57
CA ALA A 529 27.30 3.09 14.26
C ALA A 529 27.53 1.85 13.39
N MET A 530 27.07 1.86 12.13
CA MET A 530 27.29 0.76 11.20
C MET A 530 28.77 0.52 10.88
N ARG A 531 29.56 1.60 10.70
CA ARG A 531 31.02 1.50 10.54
C ARG A 531 31.66 0.84 11.77
N GLY A 532 31.18 1.17 12.97
CA GLY A 532 31.60 0.53 14.22
C GLY A 532 31.31 -0.98 14.24
N TYR A 533 30.09 -1.40 13.90
CA TYR A 533 29.75 -2.83 13.83
C TYR A 533 30.54 -3.59 12.76
N LEU A 534 30.92 -2.93 11.66
CA LEU A 534 31.73 -3.52 10.60
C LEU A 534 33.23 -3.44 10.87
N GLY A 535 33.67 -2.78 11.95
CA GLY A 535 35.09 -2.59 12.27
C GLY A 535 35.86 -1.79 11.21
N LEU A 536 35.22 -0.79 10.60
CA LEU A 536 35.82 0.08 9.57
C LEU A 536 36.60 1.24 10.23
N ALA A 537 37.86 1.43 9.84
CA ALA A 537 38.70 2.54 10.28
C ALA A 537 38.34 3.84 9.54
N ALA A 538 38.81 5.00 9.99
CA ALA A 538 38.48 6.30 9.36
C ALA A 538 38.90 6.43 7.87
N GLY A 539 39.85 5.60 7.42
CA GLY A 539 40.33 5.58 6.03
C GLY A 539 39.71 4.49 5.13
N ASP A 540 38.84 3.63 5.68
CA ASP A 540 38.08 2.62 4.91
C ASP A 540 36.83 3.24 4.28
#